data_AF-A0A960XPC7-F1
#
_entry.id   AF-A0A960XPC7-F1
#
_cell.length_a   1.000
_cell.length_b   1.000
_cell.length_c   1.000
_cell.angle_alpha   90.00
_cell.angle_beta   90.00
_cell.angle_gamma   90.00
#
_symmetry.space_group_name_H-M   'P 1'
#
loop_
_entity.id
_entity.type
_entity.pdbx_description
1 polymer ?
#
loop_
_entity_poly.entity_id
_entity_poly.type
_entity_poly.pdbx_seq_one_letter_code
_entity_poly.pdbx_strand_id
1 'polypeptide(L)'
;MRKSLVAVGLSVLAWVQSQAQPLFAQAESIESTVANADYVIVGKLEKFGETEKAAEREGHAATIAVEETLKEKYARIESQQRLSVRLPDPLSTLVGWKERGCRLLIAIGDCEPRTVTVIDLTDARLEVLTADFAVLRDPEAVIQAAKETVRRMPRAVRRIHTFELGVPGAALVGTRWASKGTLVLNVPADERLEM
;
A
#
# COMPACT_ATOMS: atom_id res chain seq x y z
N MET A 1 45.12 4.28 -61.69
CA MET A 1 44.55 3.21 -60.84
C MET A 1 44.14 3.82 -59.50
N ARG A 2 42.83 3.95 -59.26
CA ARG A 2 42.24 4.55 -58.05
C ARG A 2 42.30 3.54 -56.89
N LYS A 3 42.72 4.00 -55.70
CA LYS A 3 42.80 3.18 -54.48
C LYS A 3 41.69 3.58 -53.49
N SER A 4 40.84 2.59 -53.23
CA SER A 4 40.08 2.23 -52.03
C SER A 4 39.42 3.30 -51.14
N LEU A 5 38.09 3.21 -51.08
CA LEU A 5 37.22 3.67 -49.98
C LEU A 5 37.54 2.93 -48.67
N VAL A 6 37.50 3.63 -47.54
CA VAL A 6 37.33 3.04 -46.20
C VAL A 6 36.04 3.63 -45.62
N ALA A 7 35.02 2.78 -45.44
CA ALA A 7 33.78 3.12 -44.77
C ALA A 7 33.96 2.96 -43.25
N VAL A 8 33.80 4.05 -42.51
CA VAL A 8 33.77 4.05 -41.04
C VAL A 8 32.35 3.71 -40.60
N GLY A 9 32.13 2.47 -40.16
CA GLY A 9 30.90 2.06 -39.51
C GLY A 9 30.87 2.56 -38.06
N LEU A 10 29.98 3.51 -37.76
CA LEU A 10 29.65 3.89 -36.39
C LEU A 10 28.76 2.80 -35.77
N SER A 11 29.32 2.05 -34.82
CA SER A 11 28.56 1.14 -33.96
C SER A 11 27.81 1.95 -32.90
N VAL A 12 26.48 2.00 -33.01
CA VAL A 12 25.61 2.56 -31.96
C VAL A 12 25.60 1.56 -30.79
N LEU A 13 26.26 1.91 -29.69
CA LEU A 13 26.11 1.20 -28.42
C LEU A 13 24.72 1.49 -27.86
N ALA A 14 23.81 0.53 -28.02
CA ALA A 14 22.54 0.53 -27.32
C ALA A 14 22.81 0.40 -25.81
N TRP A 15 22.69 1.51 -25.09
CA TRP A 15 22.59 1.51 -23.64
C TRP A 15 21.24 0.91 -23.26
N VAL A 16 21.20 -0.42 -23.09
CA VAL A 16 20.12 -1.07 -22.36
C VAL A 16 20.32 -0.68 -20.90
N GLN A 17 19.59 0.34 -20.46
CA GLN A 17 19.34 0.53 -19.03
C GLN A 17 18.51 -0.68 -18.57
N SER A 18 19.20 -1.72 -18.07
CA SER A 18 18.54 -2.76 -17.31
C SER A 18 17.88 -2.08 -16.11
N GLN A 19 16.56 -1.99 -16.10
CA GLN A 19 15.84 -1.69 -14.88
C GLN A 19 16.15 -2.82 -13.91
N ALA A 20 17.10 -2.58 -13.00
CA ALA A 20 17.40 -3.49 -11.92
C ALA A 20 16.12 -3.62 -11.10
N GLN A 21 15.44 -4.75 -11.21
CA GLN A 21 14.34 -5.06 -10.31
C GLN A 21 14.91 -5.06 -8.90
N PRO A 22 14.22 -4.47 -7.91
CA PRO A 22 14.69 -4.48 -6.53
C PRO A 22 14.96 -5.93 -6.11
N LEU A 23 16.17 -6.17 -5.60
CA LEU A 23 16.61 -7.50 -5.15
C LEU A 23 15.77 -8.05 -3.99
N PHE A 24 14.99 -7.18 -3.34
CA PHE A 24 14.18 -7.47 -2.18
C PHE A 24 12.72 -7.09 -2.46
N ALA A 25 11.80 -7.98 -2.10
CA ALA A 25 10.41 -7.57 -1.97
C ALA A 25 10.28 -6.61 -0.79
N GLN A 26 9.51 -5.55 -0.94
CA GLN A 26 9.18 -4.63 0.16
C GLN A 26 7.69 -4.77 0.51
N ALA A 27 7.38 -4.70 1.80
CA ALA A 27 6.02 -4.60 2.32
C ALA A 27 5.99 -3.60 3.49
N GLU A 28 4.80 -3.12 3.83
CA GLU A 28 4.55 -2.38 5.06
C GLU A 28 3.78 -3.24 6.05
N SER A 29 4.10 -3.10 7.34
CA SER A 29 3.27 -3.67 8.39
C SER A 29 1.97 -2.86 8.52
N ILE A 30 0.90 -3.49 8.99
CA ILE A 30 -0.37 -2.81 9.23
C ILE A 30 -0.20 -1.64 10.20
N GLU A 31 0.66 -1.79 11.20
CA GLU A 31 0.97 -0.75 12.19
C GLU A 31 1.64 0.44 11.52
N SER A 32 2.63 0.23 10.65
CA SER A 32 3.26 1.31 9.87
C SER A 32 2.26 2.03 8.98
N THR A 33 1.46 1.28 8.20
CA THR A 33 0.46 1.85 7.30
C THR A 33 -0.56 2.69 8.08
N VAL A 34 -1.09 2.17 9.19
CA VAL A 34 -2.11 2.86 10.01
C VAL A 34 -1.51 4.03 10.77
N ALA A 35 -0.32 3.86 11.34
CA ALA A 35 0.33 4.91 12.12
C ALA A 35 0.73 6.12 11.27
N ASN A 36 1.08 5.90 10.00
CA ASN A 36 1.51 6.97 9.11
C ASN A 36 0.41 7.55 8.21
N ALA A 37 -0.76 6.92 8.14
CA ALA A 37 -1.93 7.49 7.51
C ALA A 37 -2.50 8.67 8.33
N ASP A 38 -3.02 9.69 7.65
CA ASP A 38 -3.78 10.77 8.27
C ASP A 38 -5.26 10.38 8.49
N TYR A 39 -5.76 9.49 7.65
CA TYR A 39 -7.10 8.92 7.76
C TYR A 39 -7.08 7.41 7.56
N VAL A 40 -7.83 6.68 8.39
CA VAL A 40 -8.04 5.24 8.24
C VAL A 40 -9.51 4.95 8.41
N ILE A 41 -10.10 4.30 7.41
CA ILE A 41 -11.53 3.95 7.40
C ILE A 41 -11.72 2.48 6.98
N VAL A 42 -12.86 1.93 7.35
CA VAL A 42 -13.42 0.70 6.81
C VAL A 42 -14.69 1.07 6.04
N GLY A 43 -14.84 0.57 4.81
CA GLY A 43 -15.99 0.91 3.98
C GLY A 43 -16.11 0.07 2.72
N LYS A 44 -17.06 0.45 1.86
CA LYS A 44 -17.34 -0.22 0.59
C LYS A 44 -17.27 0.76 -0.58
N LEU A 45 -16.78 0.29 -1.71
CA LEU A 45 -16.75 1.07 -2.94
C LEU A 45 -18.17 1.26 -3.50
N GLU A 46 -18.67 2.48 -3.50
CA GLU A 46 -20.03 2.82 -3.97
C GLU A 46 -20.02 3.16 -5.47
N LYS A 47 -19.12 4.06 -5.87
CA LYS A 47 -18.94 4.50 -7.27
C LYS A 47 -17.49 4.86 -7.55
N PHE A 48 -17.09 4.78 -8.81
CA PHE A 48 -15.83 5.32 -9.29
C PHE A 48 -16.05 5.93 -10.68
N GLY A 49 -15.28 6.95 -11.02
CA GLY A 49 -15.33 7.62 -12.31
C GLY A 49 -14.42 6.97 -13.33
N GLU A 50 -14.85 6.95 -14.59
CA GLU A 50 -13.96 6.77 -15.74
C GLU A 50 -13.24 8.10 -15.96
N THR A 51 -12.06 8.28 -15.38
CA THR A 51 -11.26 9.46 -15.70
C THR A 51 -10.76 9.33 -17.14
N GLU A 52 -11.24 10.22 -18.02
CA GLU A 52 -10.69 10.40 -19.37
C GLU A 52 -9.18 10.70 -19.27
N LYS A 53 -8.36 9.78 -19.79
CA LYS A 53 -6.99 9.97 -20.34
C LYS A 53 -5.98 10.87 -19.59
N ALA A 54 -6.24 11.30 -18.36
CA ALA A 54 -5.21 11.80 -17.47
C ALA A 54 -4.43 10.56 -17.01
N ALA A 55 -3.14 10.52 -17.35
CA ALA A 55 -2.26 9.38 -17.22
C ALA A 55 -2.63 8.41 -16.09
N GLU A 56 -2.72 7.11 -16.37
CA GLU A 56 -2.95 5.99 -15.43
C GLU A 56 -2.13 6.06 -14.13
N ARG A 57 -1.11 6.92 -14.09
CA ARG A 57 -0.28 7.25 -12.92
C ARG A 57 -1.02 7.96 -11.78
N GLU A 58 -2.19 8.57 -11.99
CA GLU A 58 -2.89 9.36 -10.95
C GLU A 58 -4.02 8.63 -10.21
N GLY A 59 -4.35 7.40 -10.60
CA GLY A 59 -5.44 6.61 -10.01
C GLY A 59 -6.85 7.05 -10.43
N HIS A 60 -7.88 6.36 -9.92
CA HIS A 60 -9.29 6.59 -10.25
C HIS A 60 -10.01 7.32 -9.11
N ALA A 61 -10.79 8.34 -9.44
CA ALA A 61 -11.68 8.98 -8.48
C ALA A 61 -12.77 8.00 -8.04
N ALA A 62 -12.90 7.78 -6.74
CA ALA A 62 -13.83 6.83 -6.13
C ALA A 62 -14.57 7.47 -4.95
N THR A 63 -15.77 6.96 -4.68
CA THR A 63 -16.56 7.27 -3.49
C THR A 63 -16.74 5.99 -2.68
N ILE A 64 -16.37 6.07 -1.41
CA ILE A 64 -16.45 4.99 -0.44
C ILE A 64 -17.62 5.29 0.50
N ALA A 65 -18.55 4.35 0.63
CA ALA A 65 -19.52 4.34 1.71
C ALA A 65 -18.80 3.89 2.99
N VAL A 66 -18.67 4.79 3.96
CA VAL A 66 -17.91 4.55 5.19
C VAL A 66 -18.77 3.76 6.16
N GLU A 67 -18.25 2.63 6.63
CA GLU A 67 -18.85 1.80 7.68
C GLU A 67 -18.30 2.19 9.06
N GLU A 68 -16.99 2.42 9.15
CA GLU A 68 -16.32 2.76 10.39
C GLU A 68 -15.11 3.67 10.12
N THR A 69 -14.91 4.70 10.93
CA THR A 69 -13.67 5.49 10.91
C THR A 69 -12.77 5.08 12.07
N LEU A 70 -11.53 4.68 11.74
CA LEU A 70 -10.54 4.25 12.73
C LEU A 70 -9.60 5.38 13.12
N LYS A 71 -9.22 6.26 12.18
CA LYS A 71 -8.31 7.40 12.41
C LYS A 71 -8.77 8.61 11.60
N GLU A 72 -8.75 9.79 12.23
CA GLU A 72 -9.08 11.07 11.61
C GLU A 72 -8.02 12.12 11.89
N LYS A 73 -7.70 12.95 10.89
CA LYS A 73 -6.77 14.07 11.02
C LYS A 73 -7.33 15.19 11.90
N TYR A 74 -8.65 15.39 11.91
CA TYR A 74 -9.33 16.44 12.66
C TYR A 74 -10.59 15.89 13.33
N ALA A 75 -10.60 15.86 14.67
CA ALA A 75 -11.68 15.32 15.51
C ALA A 75 -13.02 16.09 15.46
N ARG A 76 -13.29 16.86 14.40
CA ARG A 76 -14.45 17.75 14.25
C ARG A 76 -15.23 17.56 12.96
N ILE A 77 -14.88 16.57 12.15
CA ILE A 77 -15.66 16.27 10.97
C ILE A 77 -16.72 15.26 11.43
N GLU A 78 -17.99 15.67 11.44
CA GLU A 78 -19.11 14.74 11.62
C GLU A 78 -18.90 13.51 10.76
N SER A 79 -19.23 12.32 11.29
CA SER A 79 -19.02 11.03 10.63
C SER A 79 -19.43 11.10 9.16
N GLN A 80 -18.45 11.22 8.26
CA GLN A 80 -18.73 11.30 6.84
C GLN A 80 -19.19 9.92 6.41
N GLN A 81 -20.49 9.78 6.12
CA GLN A 81 -21.03 8.53 5.58
C GLN A 81 -20.43 8.17 4.21
N ARG A 82 -19.84 9.16 3.52
CA ARG A 82 -19.19 8.98 2.22
C ARG A 82 -17.87 9.74 2.17
N LEU A 83 -16.84 9.07 1.66
CA LEU A 83 -15.51 9.65 1.43
C LEU A 83 -15.15 9.60 -0.06
N SER A 84 -14.71 10.74 -0.60
CA SER A 84 -14.13 10.81 -1.95
C SER A 84 -12.61 10.64 -1.87
N VAL A 85 -12.07 9.66 -2.60
CA VAL A 85 -10.64 9.31 -2.61
C VAL A 85 -10.19 8.97 -4.03
N ARG A 86 -8.90 9.11 -4.34
CA ARG A 86 -8.32 8.55 -5.56
C ARG A 86 -7.66 7.21 -5.23
N LEU A 87 -8.08 6.14 -5.89
CA LEU A 87 -7.56 4.79 -5.68
C LEU A 87 -6.50 4.49 -6.74
N PRO A 88 -5.31 3.98 -6.37
CA PRO A 88 -4.26 3.66 -7.32
C PRO A 88 -4.53 2.36 -8.10
N ASP A 89 -5.51 1.56 -7.67
CA ASP A 89 -5.80 0.24 -8.22
C ASP A 89 -6.34 0.28 -9.65
N PRO A 90 -6.03 -0.71 -10.51
CA PRO A 90 -6.56 -0.80 -11.86
C PRO A 90 -8.09 -0.81 -11.90
N LEU A 91 -8.67 -0.27 -12.98
CA LEU A 91 -10.12 -0.24 -13.19
C LEU A 91 -10.78 -1.63 -13.02
N SER A 92 -10.14 -2.70 -13.50
CA SER A 92 -10.63 -4.08 -13.35
C SER A 92 -10.77 -4.50 -11.88
N THR A 93 -9.85 -4.06 -11.02
CA THR A 93 -9.89 -4.31 -9.59
C THR A 93 -11.06 -3.57 -8.95
N LEU A 94 -11.26 -2.30 -9.32
CA LEU A 94 -12.36 -1.48 -8.82
C LEU A 94 -13.74 -2.03 -9.21
N VAL A 95 -13.88 -2.49 -10.46
CA VAL A 95 -15.08 -3.21 -10.93
C VAL A 95 -15.33 -4.44 -10.04
N GLY A 96 -14.32 -5.29 -9.86
CA GLY A 96 -14.42 -6.49 -9.04
C GLY A 96 -14.78 -6.20 -7.58
N TRP A 97 -14.22 -5.14 -6.98
CA TRP A 97 -14.56 -4.71 -5.63
C TRP A 97 -16.01 -4.25 -5.51
N LYS A 98 -16.48 -3.44 -6.46
CA LYS A 98 -17.85 -2.93 -6.46
C LYS A 98 -18.87 -4.05 -6.67
N GLU A 99 -18.63 -4.95 -7.62
CA GLU A 99 -19.55 -6.07 -7.92
C GLU A 99 -19.68 -7.05 -6.76
N ARG A 100 -18.58 -7.36 -6.08
CA ARG A 100 -18.58 -8.27 -4.92
C ARG A 100 -19.01 -7.58 -3.62
N GLY A 101 -19.17 -6.25 -3.62
CA GLY A 101 -19.43 -5.48 -2.40
C GLY A 101 -18.30 -5.62 -1.38
N CYS A 102 -17.05 -5.66 -1.86
CA CYS A 102 -15.86 -5.86 -1.04
C CYS A 102 -15.80 -4.84 0.10
N ARG A 103 -15.55 -5.34 1.31
CA ARG A 103 -15.24 -4.52 2.48
C ARG A 103 -13.75 -4.17 2.41
N LEU A 104 -13.43 -2.89 2.52
CA LEU A 104 -12.09 -2.35 2.30
C LEU A 104 -11.61 -1.65 3.56
N LEU A 105 -10.35 -1.86 3.94
CA LEU A 105 -9.62 -0.97 4.84
C LEU A 105 -8.80 -0.01 3.98
N ILE A 106 -9.01 1.29 4.18
CA ILE A 106 -8.39 2.34 3.36
C ILE A 106 -7.62 3.26 4.29
N ALA A 107 -6.31 3.37 4.04
CA ALA A 107 -5.39 4.22 4.76
C ALA A 107 -4.88 5.32 3.81
N ILE A 108 -5.07 6.58 4.19
CA ILE A 108 -4.78 7.75 3.35
C ILE A 108 -3.75 8.63 4.06
N GLY A 109 -2.58 8.79 3.45
CA GLY A 109 -1.59 9.81 3.80
C GLY A 109 -1.79 11.07 2.98
N ASP A 110 -1.78 12.23 3.62
CA ASP A 110 -2.05 13.56 3.04
C ASP A 110 -0.76 14.38 2.78
N CYS A 111 0.41 13.74 2.83
CA CYS A 111 1.66 14.37 2.38
C CYS A 111 1.95 14.01 0.93
N GLU A 112 2.56 14.92 0.19
CA GLU A 112 2.94 14.66 -1.20
C GLU A 112 4.17 13.73 -1.29
N PRO A 113 4.13 12.70 -2.16
CA PRO A 113 2.97 12.28 -2.95
C PRO A 113 1.90 11.61 -2.08
N ARG A 114 0.63 11.99 -2.28
CA ARG A 114 -0.50 11.44 -1.51
C ARG A 114 -0.52 9.92 -1.62
N THR A 115 -0.37 9.22 -0.51
CA THR A 115 -0.38 7.76 -0.49
C THR A 115 -1.76 7.25 -0.10
N VAL A 116 -2.27 6.28 -0.85
CA VAL A 116 -3.51 5.56 -0.53
C VAL A 116 -3.20 4.08 -0.58
N THR A 117 -3.33 3.43 0.57
CA THR A 117 -3.21 1.98 0.70
C THR A 117 -4.60 1.39 0.89
N VAL A 118 -4.94 0.39 0.09
CA VAL A 118 -6.22 -0.31 0.17
C VAL A 118 -5.96 -1.78 0.45
N ILE A 119 -6.67 -2.33 1.43
CA ILE A 119 -6.70 -3.76 1.74
C ILE A 119 -8.12 -4.26 1.50
N ASP A 120 -8.28 -5.22 0.57
CA ASP A 120 -9.52 -5.96 0.38
C ASP A 120 -9.69 -6.94 1.53
N LEU A 121 -10.51 -6.57 2.51
CA LEU A 121 -10.83 -7.40 3.69
C LEU A 121 -11.71 -8.59 3.35
N THR A 122 -12.16 -8.73 2.10
CA THR A 122 -12.95 -9.88 1.63
C THR A 122 -12.15 -10.80 0.71
N ASP A 123 -10.87 -10.52 0.49
CA ASP A 123 -10.01 -11.41 -0.28
C ASP A 123 -9.86 -12.76 0.43
N ALA A 124 -10.19 -13.84 -0.27
CA ALA A 124 -10.01 -15.21 0.24
C ALA A 124 -8.53 -15.56 0.52
N ARG A 125 -7.59 -14.76 0.00
CA ARG A 125 -6.14 -14.84 0.23
C ARG A 125 -5.62 -13.63 1.00
N LEU A 126 -6.44 -13.04 1.88
CA LEU A 126 -6.02 -11.94 2.75
C LEU A 126 -4.76 -12.34 3.51
N GLU A 127 -3.69 -11.56 3.31
CA GLU A 127 -2.43 -11.72 4.02
C GLU A 127 -1.85 -10.34 4.32
N VAL A 128 -1.92 -9.95 5.59
CA VAL A 128 -1.42 -8.67 6.11
C VAL A 128 -0.37 -8.95 7.18
N LEU A 129 0.82 -8.34 7.04
CA LEU A 129 1.89 -8.50 8.01
C LEU A 129 1.75 -7.50 9.16
N THR A 130 2.03 -7.97 10.37
CA THR A 130 2.24 -7.14 11.57
C THR A 130 3.72 -6.84 11.75
N ALA A 131 4.04 -5.90 12.65
CA ALA A 131 5.41 -5.47 12.92
C ALA A 131 6.28 -6.59 13.53
N ASP A 132 5.67 -7.60 14.15
CA ASP A 132 6.31 -8.82 14.68
C ASP A 132 6.30 -10.00 13.69
N PHE A 133 6.06 -9.72 12.40
CA PHE A 133 6.04 -10.69 11.29
C PHE A 133 4.90 -11.73 11.32
N ALA A 134 3.90 -11.56 12.18
CA ALA A 134 2.70 -12.39 12.13
C ALA A 134 1.86 -12.06 10.87
N VAL A 135 1.20 -13.07 10.32
CA VAL A 135 0.35 -12.91 9.12
C VAL A 135 -1.11 -13.01 9.53
N LEU A 136 -1.80 -11.88 9.43
CA LEU A 136 -3.24 -11.79 9.64
C LEU A 136 -3.97 -12.20 8.37
N ARG A 137 -4.87 -13.19 8.51
CA ARG A 137 -5.74 -13.70 7.44
C ARG A 137 -7.22 -13.53 7.73
N ASP A 138 -7.55 -13.16 8.97
CA ASP A 138 -8.91 -12.87 9.39
C ASP A 138 -9.19 -11.36 9.25
N PRO A 139 -10.28 -10.95 8.59
CA PRO A 139 -10.62 -9.54 8.39
C PRO A 139 -10.76 -8.75 9.70
N GLU A 140 -11.37 -9.36 10.72
CA GLU A 140 -11.57 -8.69 12.01
C GLU A 140 -10.24 -8.55 12.76
N ALA A 141 -9.35 -9.54 12.69
CA ALA A 141 -8.00 -9.43 13.22
C ALA A 141 -7.22 -8.24 12.60
N VAL A 142 -7.36 -8.01 11.29
CA VAL A 142 -6.74 -6.85 10.61
C VAL A 142 -7.33 -5.53 11.14
N ILE A 143 -8.65 -5.44 11.25
CA ILE A 143 -9.33 -4.24 11.79
C ILE A 143 -8.91 -4.01 13.25
N GLN A 144 -8.83 -5.05 14.06
CA GLN A 144 -8.41 -4.95 15.46
C GLN A 144 -6.95 -4.49 15.59
N ALA A 145 -6.04 -5.00 14.76
CA ALA A 145 -4.66 -4.53 14.73
C ALA A 145 -4.57 -3.04 14.36
N ALA A 146 -5.38 -2.60 13.39
CA ALA A 146 -5.48 -1.18 13.03
C ALA A 146 -6.02 -0.32 14.19
N LYS A 147 -7.12 -0.74 14.83
CA LYS A 147 -7.70 -0.05 16.00
C LYS A 147 -6.70 0.07 17.15
N GLU A 148 -6.01 -1.02 17.44
CA GLU A 148 -5.02 -1.08 18.51
C GLU A 148 -3.83 -0.16 18.21
N THR A 149 -3.39 -0.10 16.96
CA THR A 149 -2.35 0.84 16.51
C THR A 149 -2.80 2.27 16.79
N VAL A 150 -3.99 2.68 16.34
CA VAL A 150 -4.51 4.04 16.58
C VAL A 150 -4.63 4.33 18.08
N ARG A 151 -5.11 3.37 18.87
CA ARG A 151 -5.28 3.52 20.32
C ARG A 151 -3.95 3.76 21.04
N ARG A 152 -2.88 3.14 20.58
CA ARG A 152 -1.53 3.27 21.16
C ARG A 152 -0.81 4.55 20.72
N MET A 153 -1.20 5.15 19.60
CA MET A 153 -0.54 6.36 19.12
C MET A 153 -0.71 7.52 20.11
N PRO A 154 0.38 8.23 20.46
CA PRO A 154 0.28 9.45 21.24
C PRO A 154 -0.58 10.48 20.51
N ARG A 155 -1.53 11.12 21.20
CA ARG A 155 -2.49 12.07 20.56
C ARG A 155 -1.83 13.24 19.83
N ALA A 156 -0.64 13.66 20.26
CA ALA A 156 0.11 14.75 19.64
C ALA A 156 0.97 14.29 18.44
N VAL A 157 1.11 12.98 18.22
CA VAL A 157 1.95 12.39 17.18
C VAL A 157 1.07 12.01 16.00
N ARG A 158 1.33 12.61 14.85
CA ARG A 158 0.56 12.33 13.62
C ARG A 158 1.07 11.09 12.89
N ARG A 159 2.38 10.90 12.91
CA ARG A 159 3.14 9.88 12.21
C ARG A 159 4.36 9.52 13.02
N ILE A 160 4.85 8.32 12.79
CA ILE A 160 6.03 7.80 13.45
C ILE A 160 7.08 7.43 12.42
N HIS A 161 8.34 7.49 12.84
CA HIS A 161 9.41 7.00 12.00
C HIS A 161 9.23 5.49 11.76
N THR A 162 9.80 4.97 10.67
CA THR A 162 9.74 3.55 10.34
C THR A 162 11.13 3.05 9.97
N PHE A 163 11.40 1.79 10.28
CA PHE A 163 12.63 1.12 9.91
C PHE A 163 12.34 -0.09 9.03
N GLU A 164 13.30 -0.45 8.19
CA GLU A 164 13.27 -1.64 7.37
C GLU A 164 13.85 -2.83 8.15
N LEU A 165 13.07 -3.89 8.33
CA LEU A 165 13.52 -5.15 8.91
C LEU A 165 13.45 -6.28 7.90
N GLY A 166 14.50 -7.11 7.85
CA GLY A 166 14.48 -8.35 7.09
C GLY A 166 13.56 -9.37 7.77
N VAL A 167 12.55 -9.85 7.04
CA VAL A 167 11.60 -10.83 7.57
C VAL A 167 12.26 -12.22 7.55
N PRO A 168 12.31 -12.93 8.70
CA PRO A 168 12.85 -14.28 8.75
C PRO A 168 12.09 -15.22 7.80
N GLY A 169 12.81 -16.02 7.01
CA GLY A 169 12.19 -16.93 6.03
C GLY A 169 11.17 -17.91 6.63
N ALA A 170 11.37 -18.30 7.89
CA ALA A 170 10.43 -19.15 8.64
C ALA A 170 9.04 -18.49 8.80
N ALA A 171 8.97 -17.16 8.96
CA ALA A 171 7.72 -16.42 9.05
C ALA A 171 6.99 -16.31 7.70
N LEU A 172 7.69 -16.54 6.58
CA LEU A 172 7.13 -16.45 5.24
C LEU A 172 6.56 -17.77 4.72
N VAL A 173 6.77 -18.89 5.43
CA VAL A 173 6.31 -20.21 4.99
C VAL A 173 4.78 -20.21 4.84
N GLY A 174 4.30 -20.64 3.68
CA GLY A 174 2.86 -20.68 3.37
C GLY A 174 2.23 -19.32 3.08
N THR A 175 3.04 -18.28 2.85
CA THR A 175 2.56 -16.93 2.47
C THR A 175 2.84 -16.63 1.00
N ARG A 176 2.19 -15.59 0.45
CA ARG A 176 2.45 -15.04 -0.89
C ARG A 176 3.88 -14.52 -1.08
N TRP A 177 4.62 -14.32 0.00
CA TRP A 177 6.00 -13.83 -0.03
C TRP A 177 7.05 -14.94 0.03
N ALA A 178 6.64 -16.20 0.27
CA ALA A 178 7.56 -17.34 0.39
C ALA A 178 8.51 -17.49 -0.81
N SER A 179 8.05 -17.14 -2.01
CA SER A 179 8.83 -17.26 -3.24
C SER A 179 9.69 -16.03 -3.57
N LYS A 180 9.65 -14.98 -2.75
CA LYS A 180 10.30 -13.69 -3.08
C LYS A 180 11.74 -13.57 -2.58
N GLY A 181 12.35 -14.67 -2.15
CA GLY A 181 13.73 -14.72 -1.65
C GLY A 181 13.83 -14.06 -0.27
N THR A 182 13.98 -12.74 -0.24
CA THR A 182 14.07 -11.94 0.99
C THR A 182 13.04 -10.83 0.95
N LEU A 183 12.20 -10.78 1.99
CA LEU A 183 11.23 -9.72 2.22
C LEU A 183 11.79 -8.73 3.23
N VAL A 184 11.70 -7.45 2.91
CA VAL A 184 11.95 -6.34 3.83
C VAL A 184 10.60 -5.75 4.22
N LEU A 185 10.38 -5.58 5.52
CA LEU A 185 9.16 -5.05 6.09
C LEU A 185 9.45 -3.69 6.74
N ASN A 186 8.70 -2.67 6.34
CA ASN A 186 8.65 -1.41 7.08
C ASN A 186 7.82 -1.59 8.34
N VAL A 187 8.43 -1.33 9.50
CA VAL A 187 7.81 -1.40 10.83
C VAL A 187 7.92 -0.06 11.55
N PRO A 188 7.00 0.27 12.47
CA PRO A 188 7.07 1.52 13.22
C PRO A 188 8.29 1.54 14.15
N ALA A 189 8.90 2.71 14.31
CA ALA A 189 9.86 3.00 15.35
C ALA A 189 9.12 3.04 16.71
N ASP A 190 9.06 1.89 17.36
CA ASP A 190 8.50 1.68 18.69
C ASP A 190 9.64 1.25 19.62
N GLU A 191 9.71 1.81 20.84
CA GLU A 191 10.73 1.50 21.86
C GLU A 191 10.83 -0.02 22.13
N ARG A 192 9.77 -0.79 21.84
CA ARG A 192 9.74 -2.25 21.99
C ARG A 192 10.62 -3.02 20.99
N LEU A 193 11.01 -2.41 19.88
CA LEU A 193 11.91 -3.03 18.90
C LEU A 193 13.39 -2.78 19.23
N GLU A 194 13.69 -1.97 20.26
CA GLU A 194 15.05 -1.68 20.73
C GLU A 194 15.53 -2.64 21.84
N MET A 195 14.74 -3.67 22.20
CA MET A 195 15.05 -4.65 23.25
C MET A 195 15.53 -5.99 22.73
#